data_AF-A0A381P4J8-F1
#
_entry.id   AF-A0A381P4J8-F1
#
_cell.length_a   1.000
_cell.length_b   1.000
_cell.length_c   1.000
_cell.angle_alpha   90.00
_cell.angle_beta   90.00
_cell.angle_gamma   90.00
#
_symmetry.space_group_name_H-M   'P 1'
#
loop_
_entity.id
_entity.type
_entity.pdbx_description
1 polymer ?
#
loop_
_entity_poly.entity_id
_entity_poly.type
_entity_poly.pdbx_seq_one_letter_code
_entity_poly.pdbx_strand_id
1 'polypeptide(L)'
;MKSTRIMYIVALGLLGGLSSWTLMQSGFHALDALSVTGISGLNTAWLNKFIYEGALVGLGLGMILQARVSLWYHHELVQILSKMFFGAFIGAILGLFCFGIGQFLQAWLTLPTVSRLTSWTLLGLLIEGATELFRFRSGFLWPRIISGGIGGAIGGGIFELLLLYKMTGPDHLFALILTGFSISLFIGITEDHFTSVALRILSGKQEGQIFLLDQNRFTLGYGSQNDLILKGYAEVCNLHAYIYKKGKYVIVENADAGGEVLVNYRLVDQQSVKKGDVIKIGTALLQYYEI
;
A
#
# COMPACT_ATOMS: atom_id res chain seq x y z
N MET A 1 -8.36 6.70 16.43
CA MET A 1 -8.27 6.78 14.95
C MET A 1 -6.86 6.57 14.45
N LYS A 2 -5.91 7.45 14.81
CA LYS A 2 -4.49 7.34 14.43
C LYS A 2 -3.85 5.98 14.76
N SER A 3 -3.93 5.60 16.04
CA SER A 3 -3.49 4.28 16.52
C SER A 3 -4.18 3.10 15.81
N THR A 4 -5.49 3.22 15.52
CA THR A 4 -6.25 2.17 14.83
C THR A 4 -5.78 1.93 13.39
N ARG A 5 -5.43 3.00 12.66
CA ARG A 5 -4.89 2.89 11.29
C ARG A 5 -3.51 2.23 11.28
N ILE A 6 -2.63 2.62 12.21
CA ILE A 6 -1.30 2.01 12.34
C ILE A 6 -1.44 0.51 12.64
N MET A 7 -2.26 0.14 13.63
CA MET A 7 -2.50 -1.27 13.97
C MET A 7 -3.02 -2.07 12.77
N TYR A 8 -3.91 -1.47 11.98
CA TYR A 8 -4.45 -2.09 10.78
C TYR A 8 -3.38 -2.32 9.70
N ILE A 9 -2.58 -1.30 9.39
CA ILE A 9 -1.49 -1.43 8.40
C ILE A 9 -0.47 -2.46 8.86
N VAL A 10 -0.14 -2.48 10.15
CA VAL A 10 0.74 -3.49 10.76
C VAL A 10 0.17 -4.90 10.61
N ALA A 11 -1.12 -5.09 10.88
CA ALA A 11 -1.78 -6.38 10.68
C ALA A 11 -1.70 -6.86 9.22
N LEU A 12 -1.88 -5.95 8.26
CA LEU A 12 -1.68 -6.25 6.83
C LEU A 12 -0.23 -6.61 6.51
N GLY A 13 0.75 -5.93 7.10
CA GLY A 13 2.16 -6.29 6.92
C GLY A 13 2.51 -7.67 7.46
N LEU A 14 1.97 -8.05 8.62
CA LEU A 14 2.09 -9.39 9.19
C LEU A 14 1.49 -10.44 8.24
N LEU A 15 0.30 -10.17 7.68
CA LEU A 15 -0.33 -11.03 6.68
C LEU A 15 0.49 -11.11 5.38
N GLY A 16 1.12 -10.02 4.95
CA GLY A 16 2.04 -10.01 3.81
C GLY A 16 3.27 -10.87 4.06
N GLY A 17 3.86 -10.80 5.25
CA GLY A 17 4.98 -11.65 5.67
C GLY A 17 4.60 -13.14 5.73
N LEU A 18 3.43 -13.45 6.30
CA LEU A 18 2.88 -14.80 6.32
C LEU A 18 2.61 -15.33 4.90
N SER A 19 1.98 -14.51 4.04
CA SER A 19 1.72 -14.86 2.63
C SER A 19 3.03 -15.14 1.91
N SER A 20 4.05 -14.29 2.09
CA SER A 20 5.39 -14.49 1.54
C SER A 20 6.01 -15.82 1.99
N TRP A 21 5.87 -16.18 3.26
CA TRP A 21 6.35 -17.47 3.77
C TRP A 21 5.61 -18.65 3.13
N THR A 22 4.27 -18.60 3.02
CA THR A 22 3.50 -19.68 2.39
C THR A 22 3.86 -19.87 0.92
N LEU A 23 4.09 -18.77 0.19
CA LEU A 23 4.54 -18.77 -1.19
C LEU A 23 5.95 -19.31 -1.33
N MET A 24 6.84 -18.95 -0.39
CA MET A 24 8.21 -19.48 -0.35
C MET A 24 8.20 -21.01 -0.17
N GLN A 25 7.44 -21.53 0.81
CA GLN A 25 7.38 -22.97 1.04
C GLN A 25 6.77 -23.73 -0.15
N SER A 26 5.62 -23.27 -0.65
CA SER A 26 4.96 -23.91 -1.80
C SER A 26 5.76 -23.79 -3.09
N GLY A 27 6.39 -22.63 -3.33
CA GLY A 27 7.20 -22.36 -4.51
C GLY A 27 8.44 -23.24 -4.59
N PHE A 28 9.18 -23.39 -3.49
CA PHE A 28 10.35 -24.28 -3.44
C PHE A 28 9.97 -25.76 -3.58
N HIS A 29 8.90 -26.21 -2.91
CA HIS A 29 8.42 -27.59 -3.09
C HIS A 29 7.97 -27.88 -4.52
N ALA A 30 7.28 -26.94 -5.17
CA ALA A 30 6.89 -27.08 -6.58
C ALA A 30 8.12 -27.11 -7.50
N LEU A 31 9.12 -26.26 -7.26
CA LEU A 31 10.37 -26.23 -8.02
C LEU A 31 11.12 -27.57 -7.87
N ASP A 32 11.22 -28.10 -6.66
CA ASP A 32 11.88 -29.38 -6.39
C ASP A 32 11.13 -30.54 -7.08
N ALA A 33 9.79 -30.58 -7.00
CA ALA A 33 8.99 -31.60 -7.68
C ALA A 33 9.14 -31.55 -9.22
N LEU A 34 9.19 -30.36 -9.81
CA LEU A 34 9.41 -30.16 -11.25
C LEU A 34 10.82 -30.59 -11.67
N SER A 35 11.83 -30.40 -10.81
CA SER A 35 13.20 -30.85 -11.08
C SER A 35 13.32 -32.38 -11.12
N VAL A 36 12.57 -33.08 -10.27
CA VAL A 36 12.56 -34.55 -10.17
C VAL A 36 11.79 -35.21 -11.32
N THR A 37 10.75 -34.56 -11.86
CA THR A 37 9.89 -35.11 -12.93
C THR A 37 10.50 -35.03 -14.34
N GLY A 38 11.76 -34.62 -14.49
CA GLY A 38 12.53 -34.89 -15.71
C GLY A 38 12.36 -33.89 -16.85
N ILE A 39 11.86 -32.67 -16.60
CA ILE A 39 12.07 -31.56 -17.56
C ILE A 39 13.55 -31.14 -17.44
N SER A 40 14.42 -31.91 -18.10
CA SER A 40 15.89 -31.81 -18.05
C SER A 40 16.49 -30.48 -18.54
N GLY A 41 15.65 -29.49 -18.86
CA GLY A 41 16.04 -28.14 -19.27
C GLY A 41 15.73 -27.04 -18.24
N LEU A 42 14.90 -27.29 -17.22
CA LEU A 42 14.71 -26.39 -16.09
C LEU A 42 15.80 -26.65 -15.05
N ASN A 43 17.05 -26.46 -15.48
CA ASN A 43 18.21 -26.61 -14.62
C ASN A 43 18.08 -25.60 -13.47
N THR A 44 18.09 -26.08 -12.23
CA THR A 44 18.26 -25.30 -10.99
C THR A 44 19.51 -24.41 -11.00
N ALA A 45 20.39 -24.59 -11.98
CA ALA A 45 21.52 -23.72 -12.28
C ALA A 45 21.15 -22.35 -12.91
N TRP A 46 19.99 -22.22 -13.58
CA TRP A 46 19.58 -20.95 -14.24
C TRP A 46 18.79 -20.03 -13.31
N LEU A 47 17.96 -20.59 -12.42
CA LEU A 47 17.24 -19.81 -11.41
C LEU A 47 18.05 -19.78 -10.11
N ASN A 48 18.76 -18.68 -9.89
CA ASN A 48 19.42 -18.44 -8.63
C ASN A 48 18.40 -18.45 -7.48
N LYS A 49 18.58 -19.36 -6.50
CA LYS A 49 17.67 -19.52 -5.35
C LYS A 49 17.39 -18.18 -4.65
N PHE A 50 18.40 -17.33 -4.51
CA PHE A 50 18.26 -16.01 -3.89
C PHE A 50 17.35 -15.07 -4.69
N ILE A 51 17.47 -15.06 -6.01
CA ILE A 51 16.59 -14.24 -6.87
C ILE A 51 15.15 -14.75 -6.82
N TYR A 52 14.96 -16.07 -6.78
CA TYR A 52 13.66 -16.70 -6.66
C TYR A 52 12.98 -16.43 -5.32
N GLU A 53 13.73 -16.44 -4.20
CA GLU A 53 13.25 -15.98 -2.88
C GLU A 53 12.69 -14.56 -2.98
N GLY A 54 13.45 -13.65 -3.59
CA GLY A 54 13.04 -12.26 -3.80
C GLY A 54 11.71 -12.15 -4.54
N ALA A 55 11.52 -12.94 -5.60
CA ALA A 55 10.28 -12.96 -6.37
C ALA A 55 9.06 -13.38 -5.54
N LEU A 56 9.18 -14.46 -4.77
CA LEU A 56 8.08 -15.00 -3.95
C LEU A 56 7.73 -14.07 -2.79
N VAL A 57 8.74 -13.48 -2.16
CA VAL A 57 8.55 -12.46 -1.11
C VAL A 57 7.90 -11.21 -1.68
N GLY A 58 8.40 -10.72 -2.82
CA GLY A 58 7.82 -9.58 -3.51
C GLY A 58 6.36 -9.82 -3.88
N LEU A 59 6.03 -11.02 -4.36
CA LEU A 59 4.65 -11.43 -4.65
C LEU A 59 3.76 -11.33 -3.41
N GLY A 60 4.17 -11.95 -2.29
CA GLY A 60 3.38 -11.98 -1.06
C GLY A 60 3.19 -10.61 -0.42
N LEU A 61 4.28 -9.83 -0.28
CA LEU A 61 4.21 -8.47 0.26
C LEU A 61 3.42 -7.54 -0.67
N GLY A 62 3.68 -7.60 -1.98
CA GLY A 62 3.01 -6.77 -2.98
C GLY A 62 1.50 -7.02 -3.02
N MET A 63 1.07 -8.28 -2.94
CA MET A 63 -0.34 -8.67 -2.92
C MET A 63 -1.12 -7.96 -1.81
N ILE A 64 -0.57 -7.92 -0.60
CA ILE A 64 -1.28 -7.39 0.58
C ILE A 64 -1.10 -5.88 0.71
N LEU A 65 0.13 -5.36 0.57
CA LEU A 65 0.42 -3.95 0.78
C LEU A 65 -0.20 -3.04 -0.30
N GLN A 66 -0.35 -3.53 -1.53
CA GLN A 66 -0.99 -2.76 -2.61
C GLN A 66 -2.51 -2.65 -2.44
N ALA A 67 -3.12 -3.63 -1.76
CA ALA A 67 -4.56 -3.66 -1.49
C ALA A 67 -4.96 -2.91 -0.21
N ARG A 68 -4.01 -2.42 0.59
CA ARG A 68 -4.24 -1.85 1.93
C ARG A 68 -5.30 -0.74 1.97
N VAL A 69 -5.27 0.18 1.01
CA VAL A 69 -6.20 1.31 0.95
C VAL A 69 -7.60 0.84 0.56
N SER A 70 -7.68 -0.08 -0.41
CA SER A 70 -8.95 -0.65 -0.85
C SER A 70 -9.63 -1.46 0.26
N LEU A 71 -8.84 -2.23 1.02
CA LEU A 71 -9.31 -2.99 2.19
C LEU A 71 -9.77 -2.06 3.32
N TRP A 72 -9.07 -0.97 3.60
CA TRP A 72 -9.45 -0.02 4.66
C TRP A 72 -10.82 0.63 4.40
N TYR A 73 -11.04 1.07 3.17
CA TYR A 73 -12.29 1.72 2.77
C TYR A 73 -13.41 0.77 2.36
N HIS A 74 -13.23 -0.55 2.58
CA HIS A 74 -14.24 -1.57 2.29
C HIS A 74 -14.79 -1.47 0.86
N HIS A 75 -13.89 -1.26 -0.11
CA HIS A 75 -14.25 -1.25 -1.53
C HIS A 75 -14.83 -2.60 -1.96
N GLU A 76 -15.45 -2.64 -3.15
CA GLU A 76 -15.99 -3.90 -3.67
C GLU A 76 -14.91 -4.97 -3.82
N LEU A 77 -15.30 -6.23 -3.61
CA LEU A 77 -14.40 -7.38 -3.63
C LEU A 77 -13.60 -7.46 -4.95
N VAL A 78 -14.22 -7.13 -6.08
CA VAL A 78 -13.56 -7.10 -7.40
C VAL A 78 -12.39 -6.09 -7.44
N GLN A 79 -12.58 -4.90 -6.85
CA GLN A 79 -11.54 -3.88 -6.81
C GLN A 79 -10.39 -4.30 -5.88
N ILE A 80 -10.72 -4.89 -4.73
CA ILE A 80 -9.73 -5.43 -3.80
C ILE A 80 -8.89 -6.50 -4.49
N LEU A 81 -9.53 -7.52 -5.10
CA LEU A 81 -8.84 -8.59 -5.80
C LEU A 81 -7.99 -8.08 -6.96
N SER A 82 -8.48 -7.10 -7.72
CA SER A 82 -7.71 -6.49 -8.81
C SER A 82 -6.43 -5.82 -8.29
N LYS A 83 -6.50 -5.08 -7.17
CA LYS A 83 -5.32 -4.47 -6.53
C LYS A 83 -4.36 -5.51 -5.95
N MET A 84 -4.89 -6.58 -5.37
CA MET A 84 -4.07 -7.70 -4.89
C MET A 84 -3.31 -8.40 -6.02
N PHE A 85 -4.00 -8.72 -7.12
CA PHE A 85 -3.39 -9.35 -8.29
C PHE A 85 -2.31 -8.46 -8.92
N PHE A 86 -2.64 -7.18 -9.12
CA PHE A 86 -1.68 -6.23 -9.65
C PHE A 86 -0.47 -6.05 -8.73
N GLY A 87 -0.71 -5.95 -7.42
CA GLY A 87 0.34 -5.88 -6.40
C GLY A 87 1.23 -7.11 -6.39
N ALA A 88 0.66 -8.31 -6.53
CA ALA A 88 1.41 -9.55 -6.64
C ALA A 88 2.31 -9.58 -7.88
N PHE A 89 1.77 -9.18 -9.03
CA PHE A 89 2.51 -9.15 -10.30
C PHE A 89 3.68 -8.17 -10.26
N ILE A 90 3.43 -6.91 -9.88
CA ILE A 90 4.49 -5.90 -9.75
C ILE A 90 5.47 -6.29 -8.65
N GLY A 91 4.97 -6.79 -7.51
CA GLY A 91 5.79 -7.23 -6.40
C GLY A 91 6.77 -8.33 -6.81
N ALA A 92 6.34 -9.32 -7.59
CA ALA A 92 7.22 -10.38 -8.11
C ALA A 92 8.33 -9.82 -9.02
N ILE A 93 7.99 -8.89 -9.92
CA ILE A 93 8.96 -8.24 -10.83
C ILE A 93 9.98 -7.44 -10.02
N LEU A 94 9.53 -6.65 -9.05
CA LEU A 94 10.41 -5.88 -8.17
C LEU A 94 11.30 -6.79 -7.30
N GLY A 95 10.75 -7.91 -6.82
CA GLY A 95 11.47 -8.94 -6.11
C GLY A 95 12.63 -9.51 -6.93
N LEU A 96 12.35 -9.93 -8.17
CA LEU A 96 13.37 -10.41 -9.12
C LEU A 96 14.46 -9.35 -9.36
N PHE A 97 14.04 -8.10 -9.58
CA PHE A 97 14.96 -7.00 -9.86
C PHE A 97 15.88 -6.68 -8.66
N CYS A 98 15.30 -6.48 -7.48
CA CYS A 98 16.05 -6.12 -6.27
C CYS A 98 17.03 -7.22 -5.84
N PHE A 99 16.58 -8.47 -5.83
CA PHE A 99 17.44 -9.59 -5.44
C PHE A 99 18.41 -9.97 -6.56
N GLY A 100 18.09 -9.67 -7.82
CA GLY A 100 19.06 -9.74 -8.93
C GLY A 100 20.21 -8.75 -8.76
N ILE A 101 19.93 -7.50 -8.38
CA ILE A 101 20.96 -6.52 -8.01
C ILE A 101 21.78 -7.03 -6.81
N GLY A 102 21.10 -7.58 -5.80
CA GLY A 102 21.76 -8.22 -4.66
C GLY A 102 22.73 -9.33 -5.08
N GLN A 103 22.28 -10.23 -5.96
CA GLN A 103 23.13 -11.31 -6.47
C GLN A 103 24.37 -10.77 -7.21
N PHE A 104 24.20 -9.72 -8.00
CA PHE A 104 25.32 -9.06 -8.68
C PHE A 104 26.30 -8.45 -7.69
N LEU A 105 25.80 -7.77 -6.64
CA LEU A 105 26.63 -7.23 -5.57
C LEU A 105 27.37 -8.33 -4.80
N GLN A 106 26.73 -9.48 -4.57
CA GLN A 106 27.37 -10.62 -3.91
C GLN A 106 28.55 -11.17 -4.73
N ALA A 107 28.43 -11.19 -6.06
CA ALA A 107 29.51 -11.59 -6.95
C ALA A 107 30.70 -10.62 -6.92
N TRP A 108 30.47 -9.33 -6.64
CA TRP A 108 31.51 -8.29 -6.63
C TRP A 108 32.15 -8.07 -5.25
N LEU A 109 31.33 -7.96 -4.18
CA LEU A 109 31.75 -7.51 -2.85
C LEU A 109 32.08 -8.67 -1.89
N THR A 110 31.76 -9.92 -2.23
CA THR A 110 31.96 -11.14 -1.41
C THR A 110 31.34 -11.11 0.01
N LEU A 111 30.51 -10.11 0.33
CA LEU A 111 29.81 -9.97 1.61
C LEU A 111 28.29 -10.25 1.42
N PRO A 112 27.82 -11.48 1.70
CA PRO A 112 26.40 -11.85 1.51
C PRO A 112 25.45 -10.95 2.29
N THR A 113 25.77 -10.64 3.54
CA THR A 113 24.93 -9.82 4.43
C THR A 113 24.65 -8.42 3.87
N VAL A 114 25.67 -7.77 3.28
CA VAL A 114 25.49 -6.44 2.66
C VAL A 114 24.57 -6.54 1.45
N SER A 115 24.76 -7.56 0.61
CA SER A 115 23.92 -7.76 -0.58
C SER A 115 22.45 -8.04 -0.23
N ARG A 116 22.19 -8.83 0.82
CA ARG A 116 20.83 -9.11 1.30
C ARG A 116 20.17 -7.86 1.88
N LEU A 117 20.91 -7.09 2.70
CA LEU A 117 20.41 -5.84 3.26
C LEU A 117 20.06 -4.82 2.18
N THR A 118 20.90 -4.68 1.15
CA THR A 118 20.62 -3.82 -0.01
C THR A 118 19.37 -4.29 -0.76
N SER A 119 19.20 -5.60 -0.96
CA SER A 119 18.03 -6.18 -1.63
C SER A 119 16.73 -5.87 -0.90
N TRP A 120 16.70 -6.05 0.43
CA TRP A 120 15.54 -5.74 1.26
C TRP A 120 15.22 -4.24 1.30
N THR A 121 16.24 -3.40 1.37
CA THR A 121 16.09 -1.94 1.36
C THR A 121 15.49 -1.48 0.03
N LEU A 122 16.04 -1.97 -1.10
CA LEU A 122 15.52 -1.68 -2.44
C LEU A 122 14.10 -2.19 -2.63
N LEU A 123 13.79 -3.40 -2.14
CA LEU A 123 12.44 -3.96 -2.22
C LEU A 123 11.43 -3.08 -1.48
N GLY A 124 11.75 -2.64 -0.25
CA GLY A 124 10.90 -1.74 0.52
C GLY A 124 10.66 -0.39 -0.17
N LEU A 125 11.72 0.23 -0.72
CA LEU A 125 11.64 1.47 -1.48
C LEU A 125 10.73 1.31 -2.72
N LEU A 126 10.94 0.25 -3.50
CA LEU A 126 10.28 0.08 -4.79
C LEU A 126 8.84 -0.42 -4.66
N ILE A 127 8.52 -1.29 -3.69
CA ILE A 127 7.13 -1.69 -3.45
C ILE A 127 6.30 -0.46 -3.09
N GLU A 128 6.79 0.39 -2.19
CA GLU A 128 6.05 1.59 -1.80
C GLU A 128 6.04 2.63 -2.93
N GLY A 129 7.15 2.79 -3.66
CA GLY A 129 7.21 3.62 -4.86
C GLY A 129 6.23 3.19 -5.95
N ALA A 130 6.04 1.89 -6.16
CA ALA A 130 5.04 1.37 -7.09
C ALA A 130 3.62 1.72 -6.65
N THR A 131 3.34 1.70 -5.34
CA THR A 131 2.01 2.08 -4.83
C THR A 131 1.69 3.56 -5.09
N GLU A 132 2.70 4.42 -5.00
CA GLU A 132 2.59 5.87 -5.14
C GLU A 132 2.66 6.33 -6.61
N LEU A 133 3.26 5.55 -7.52
CA LEU A 133 3.24 5.83 -8.97
C LEU A 133 1.81 5.90 -9.51
N PHE A 134 0.87 5.14 -8.95
CA PHE A 134 -0.54 5.24 -9.33
C PHE A 134 -1.30 6.37 -8.62
N ARG A 135 -0.64 7.04 -7.67
CA ARG A 135 -1.14 8.20 -6.91
C ARG A 135 -0.29 9.45 -7.21
N PHE A 136 -0.06 9.75 -8.50
CA PHE A 136 0.59 10.99 -8.99
C PHE A 136 0.00 12.31 -8.45
N ARG A 137 -1.08 12.25 -7.66
CA ARG A 137 -1.79 13.37 -7.05
C ARG A 137 -1.33 13.67 -5.62
N SER A 138 -0.45 12.84 -5.03
CA SER A 138 0.12 13.08 -3.71
C SER A 138 1.38 13.94 -3.85
N GLY A 139 1.46 15.08 -3.15
CA GLY A 139 2.73 15.84 -3.05
C GLY A 139 3.65 15.29 -1.95
N PHE A 140 3.39 14.05 -1.53
CA PHE A 140 3.97 13.43 -0.35
C PHE A 140 4.54 12.03 -0.67
N LEU A 141 5.05 11.88 -1.90
CA LEU A 141 5.56 10.62 -2.44
C LEU A 141 6.85 10.19 -1.70
N TRP A 142 7.79 11.11 -1.53
CA TRP A 142 9.14 10.79 -1.04
C TRP A 142 9.18 10.22 0.37
N PRO A 143 8.51 10.78 1.38
CA PRO A 143 8.66 10.27 2.74
C PRO A 143 7.99 8.89 2.92
N ARG A 144 6.95 8.59 2.12
CA ARG A 144 6.35 7.25 2.07
C ARG A 144 7.32 6.24 1.45
N ILE A 145 7.94 6.57 0.31
CA ILE A 145 8.96 5.73 -0.32
C ILE A 145 10.10 5.45 0.66
N ILE A 146 10.64 6.51 1.27
CA ILE A 146 11.75 6.41 2.24
C ILE A 146 11.36 5.53 3.44
N SER A 147 10.13 5.61 3.94
CA SER A 147 9.70 4.79 5.07
C SER A 147 9.62 3.30 4.73
N GLY A 148 9.20 2.96 3.50
CA GLY A 148 9.30 1.61 2.96
C GLY A 148 10.74 1.11 2.93
N GLY A 149 11.69 1.96 2.51
CA GLY A 149 13.12 1.66 2.54
C GLY A 149 13.69 1.44 3.95
N ILE A 150 13.34 2.30 4.91
CA ILE A 150 13.76 2.17 6.32
C ILE A 150 13.22 0.88 6.92
N GLY A 151 11.93 0.59 6.72
CA GLY A 151 11.32 -0.65 7.18
C GLY A 151 11.89 -1.89 6.49
N GLY A 152 12.24 -1.78 5.21
CA GLY A 152 12.96 -2.83 4.47
C GLY A 152 14.37 -3.08 5.01
N ALA A 153 15.13 -2.03 5.31
CA ALA A 153 16.48 -2.14 5.88
C ALA A 153 16.45 -2.78 7.28
N ILE A 154 15.57 -2.30 8.17
CA ILE A 154 15.43 -2.84 9.53
C ILE A 154 14.90 -4.28 9.47
N GLY A 155 13.84 -4.52 8.70
CA GLY A 155 13.25 -5.84 8.52
C GLY A 155 14.21 -6.84 7.89
N GLY A 156 15.02 -6.43 6.91
CA GLY A 156 16.05 -7.25 6.28
C GLY A 156 17.25 -7.53 7.19
N GLY A 157 17.65 -6.54 8.00
CA GLY A 157 18.68 -6.73 9.04
C GLY A 157 18.24 -7.72 10.12
N ILE A 158 16.98 -7.64 10.55
CA ILE A 158 16.36 -8.63 11.45
C ILE A 158 16.34 -10.01 10.81
N PHE A 159 15.95 -10.10 9.54
CA PHE A 159 15.93 -11.35 8.78
C PHE A 159 17.30 -12.01 8.77
N GLU A 160 18.35 -11.23 8.47
CA GLU A 160 19.73 -11.69 8.45
C GLU A 160 20.25 -12.08 9.84
N LEU A 161 19.88 -11.33 10.88
CA LEU A 161 20.24 -11.66 12.25
C LEU A 161 19.65 -13.02 12.65
N LEU A 162 18.38 -13.26 12.33
CA LEU A 162 17.70 -14.52 12.62
C LEU A 162 18.31 -15.71 11.86
N LEU A 163 18.75 -15.47 10.61
CA LEU A 163 19.53 -16.43 9.83
C LEU A 163 20.85 -16.80 10.53
N LEU A 164 21.61 -15.80 10.98
CA LEU A 164 22.91 -16.01 11.64
C LEU A 164 22.78 -16.83 12.93
N TYR A 165 21.74 -16.59 13.73
CA TYR A 165 21.49 -17.31 14.97
C TYR A 165 20.80 -18.66 14.78
N LYS A 166 20.51 -19.09 13.55
CA LYS A 166 19.74 -20.32 13.24
C LYS A 166 18.41 -20.41 14.01
N MET A 167 17.84 -19.27 14.38
CA MET A 167 16.54 -19.16 15.05
C MET A 167 15.36 -19.20 14.07
N THR A 168 15.64 -19.62 12.86
CA THR A 168 14.70 -19.86 11.79
C THR A 168 14.04 -21.22 11.98
N GLY A 169 12.93 -21.29 12.74
CA GLY A 169 11.97 -22.39 12.60
C GLY A 169 11.45 -22.51 11.15
N PRO A 170 10.58 -23.47 10.79
CA PRO A 170 10.53 -24.08 9.46
C PRO A 170 10.13 -23.13 8.30
N ASP A 171 11.00 -22.51 7.49
CA ASP A 171 12.44 -22.26 7.61
C ASP A 171 12.79 -20.76 7.55
N HIS A 172 11.84 -19.81 7.43
CA HIS A 172 12.09 -18.36 7.66
C HIS A 172 10.83 -17.62 8.15
N LEU A 173 9.89 -18.33 8.78
CA LEU A 173 8.56 -17.79 9.13
C LEU A 173 8.66 -16.52 9.97
N PHE A 174 9.34 -16.62 11.12
CA PHE A 174 9.49 -15.50 12.05
C PHE A 174 10.18 -14.30 11.40
N ALA A 175 11.19 -14.58 10.57
CA ALA A 175 11.93 -13.55 9.86
C ALA A 175 11.03 -12.79 8.89
N LEU A 176 10.27 -13.48 8.03
CA LEU A 176 9.36 -12.83 7.07
C LEU A 176 8.21 -12.08 7.73
N ILE A 177 7.63 -12.63 8.80
CA ILE A 177 6.60 -11.94 9.59
C ILE A 177 7.17 -10.65 10.18
N LEU A 178 8.35 -10.70 10.78
CA LEU A 178 8.96 -9.55 11.44
C LEU A 178 9.47 -8.50 10.43
N THR A 179 9.90 -8.92 9.24
CA THR A 179 10.17 -8.03 8.11
C THR A 179 8.89 -7.33 7.64
N GLY A 180 7.80 -8.07 7.43
CA GLY A 180 6.49 -7.51 7.07
C GLY A 180 5.96 -6.53 8.12
N PHE A 181 6.13 -6.86 9.41
CA PHE A 181 5.86 -5.96 10.53
C PHE A 181 6.69 -4.67 10.44
N SER A 182 8.01 -4.77 10.22
CA SER A 182 8.88 -3.60 10.15
C SER A 182 8.49 -2.66 9.01
N ILE A 183 8.31 -3.19 7.79
CA ILE A 183 7.89 -2.42 6.62
C ILE A 183 6.56 -1.70 6.90
N SER A 184 5.55 -2.44 7.36
CA SER A 184 4.22 -1.87 7.62
C SER A 184 4.18 -0.89 8.79
N LEU A 185 4.99 -1.08 9.82
CA LEU A 185 5.08 -0.15 10.95
C LEU A 185 5.58 1.22 10.48
N PHE A 186 6.66 1.27 9.71
CA PHE A 186 7.22 2.54 9.22
C PHE A 186 6.30 3.22 8.19
N ILE A 187 5.65 2.44 7.33
CA ILE A 187 4.59 2.95 6.45
C ILE A 187 3.46 3.56 7.29
N GLY A 188 2.96 2.82 8.29
CA GLY A 188 1.87 3.26 9.15
C GLY A 188 2.19 4.54 9.94
N ILE A 189 3.37 4.61 10.56
CA ILE A 189 3.83 5.81 11.28
C ILE A 189 3.91 7.01 10.33
N THR A 190 4.43 6.80 9.11
CA THR A 190 4.54 7.87 8.12
C THR A 190 3.16 8.31 7.65
N GLU A 191 2.30 7.39 7.21
CA GLU A 191 0.95 7.73 6.77
C GLU A 191 0.14 8.45 7.85
N ASP A 192 0.30 8.06 9.11
CA ASP A 192 -0.39 8.69 10.25
C ASP A 192 0.13 10.10 10.54
N HIS A 193 1.44 10.29 10.52
CA HIS A 193 2.06 11.60 10.79
C HIS A 193 1.56 12.70 9.83
N PHE A 194 1.22 12.35 8.58
CA PHE A 194 0.76 13.32 7.57
C PHE A 194 -0.76 13.41 7.43
N THR A 195 -1.50 12.57 8.16
CA THR A 195 -2.97 12.55 8.14
C THR A 195 -3.53 13.27 9.38
N SER A 196 -3.85 14.56 9.22
CA SER A 196 -4.44 15.40 10.28
C SER A 196 -5.92 15.75 10.06
N VAL A 197 -6.50 15.32 8.94
CA VAL A 197 -7.83 15.75 8.50
C VAL A 197 -8.58 14.59 7.86
N ALA A 198 -9.90 14.58 8.01
CA ALA A 198 -10.80 13.61 7.41
C ALA A 198 -12.16 14.22 7.06
N LEU A 199 -12.93 13.49 6.25
CA LEU A 199 -14.35 13.72 6.02
C LEU A 199 -15.14 12.63 6.73
N ARG A 200 -16.11 13.01 7.55
CA ARG A 200 -17.09 12.08 8.10
C ARG A 200 -18.34 12.10 7.22
N ILE A 201 -18.80 10.94 6.80
CA ILE A 201 -20.05 10.82 6.06
C ILE A 201 -21.22 10.89 7.06
N LEU A 202 -22.14 11.82 6.83
CA LEU A 202 -23.29 12.10 7.71
C LEU A 202 -24.61 11.51 7.20
N SER A 203 -24.66 11.01 5.96
CA SER A 203 -25.89 10.46 5.39
C SER A 203 -25.65 9.24 4.51
N GLY A 204 -26.74 8.50 4.26
CA GLY A 204 -26.80 7.37 3.33
C GLY A 204 -26.19 6.07 3.85
N LYS A 205 -25.94 5.13 2.94
CA LYS A 205 -25.45 3.77 3.30
C LYS A 205 -24.08 3.76 3.98
N GLN A 206 -23.31 4.82 3.81
CA GLN A 206 -21.95 4.97 4.34
C GLN A 206 -21.90 5.91 5.55
N GLU A 207 -23.05 6.23 6.16
CA GLU A 207 -23.12 7.08 7.35
C GLU A 207 -22.21 6.59 8.48
N GLY A 208 -21.51 7.53 9.11
CA GLY A 208 -20.54 7.26 10.17
C GLY A 208 -19.14 6.88 9.68
N GLN A 209 -18.96 6.55 8.40
CA GLN A 209 -17.64 6.26 7.84
C GLN A 209 -16.76 7.52 7.83
N ILE A 210 -15.47 7.33 8.12
CA ILE A 210 -14.48 8.42 8.15
C ILE A 210 -13.45 8.19 7.04
N PHE A 211 -13.42 9.13 6.10
CA PHE A 211 -12.52 9.14 4.96
C PHE A 211 -11.33 10.06 5.23
N LEU A 212 -10.12 9.51 5.26
CA LEU A 212 -8.90 10.25 5.62
C LEU A 212 -8.36 11.04 4.44
N LEU A 213 -8.05 12.32 4.66
CA LEU A 213 -7.46 13.19 3.65
C LEU A 213 -5.92 13.11 3.71
N ASP A 214 -5.37 11.97 3.29
CA ASP A 214 -3.94 11.62 3.23
C ASP A 214 -3.19 12.01 1.93
N GLN A 215 -3.82 12.71 0.98
CA GLN A 215 -3.27 13.18 -0.30
C GLN A 215 -3.44 14.70 -0.45
N ASN A 216 -2.82 15.29 -1.48
CA ASN A 216 -3.01 16.71 -1.78
C ASN A 216 -4.25 16.99 -2.62
N ARG A 217 -4.74 16.00 -3.37
CA ARG A 217 -5.94 16.11 -4.18
C ARG A 217 -6.77 14.84 -4.03
N PHE A 218 -8.06 15.02 -3.84
CA PHE A 218 -9.06 13.97 -3.78
C PHE A 218 -10.17 14.23 -4.78
N THR A 219 -10.74 13.13 -5.26
CA THR A 219 -11.91 13.11 -6.14
C THR A 219 -13.11 12.50 -5.44
N LEU A 220 -14.25 13.15 -5.60
CA LEU A 220 -15.53 12.79 -5.01
C LEU A 220 -16.55 12.60 -6.12
N GLY A 221 -17.31 11.52 -6.08
CA GLY A 221 -18.41 11.32 -7.03
C GLY A 221 -18.95 9.90 -7.05
N TYR A 222 -19.81 9.62 -8.02
CA TYR A 222 -20.41 8.29 -8.21
C TYR A 222 -19.48 7.31 -8.94
N GLY A 223 -18.56 7.83 -9.76
CA GLY A 223 -17.64 7.03 -10.58
C GLY A 223 -16.72 6.15 -9.75
N SER A 224 -16.44 4.93 -10.24
CA SER A 224 -15.58 3.94 -9.59
C SER A 224 -14.10 4.31 -9.54
N GLN A 225 -13.69 5.36 -10.27
CA GLN A 225 -12.33 5.90 -10.30
C GLN A 225 -12.09 7.02 -9.27
N ASN A 226 -13.13 7.44 -8.55
CA ASN A 226 -12.98 8.47 -7.50
C ASN A 226 -12.33 7.91 -6.25
N ASP A 227 -11.64 8.78 -5.51
CA ASP A 227 -11.04 8.44 -4.22
C ASP A 227 -12.10 8.16 -3.15
N LEU A 228 -13.17 8.99 -3.10
CA LEU A 228 -14.34 8.74 -2.28
C LEU A 228 -15.57 8.55 -3.18
N ILE A 229 -16.00 7.30 -3.27
CA ILE A 229 -17.16 6.88 -4.06
C ILE A 229 -18.42 7.05 -3.22
N LEU A 230 -19.32 7.93 -3.65
CA LEU A 230 -20.60 8.22 -3.00
C LEU A 230 -21.70 7.36 -3.63
N LYS A 231 -21.81 6.10 -3.20
CA LYS A 231 -22.81 5.17 -3.75
C LYS A 231 -24.19 5.42 -3.13
N GLY A 232 -25.22 5.30 -3.96
CA GLY A 232 -26.62 5.43 -3.54
C GLY A 232 -27.21 6.83 -3.72
N TYR A 233 -26.47 7.76 -4.34
CA TYR A 233 -26.92 9.10 -4.63
C TYR A 233 -27.00 9.31 -6.14
N ALA A 234 -28.23 9.27 -6.69
CA ALA A 234 -28.44 9.38 -8.14
C ALA A 234 -28.08 10.77 -8.71
N GLU A 235 -28.14 11.80 -7.87
CA GLU A 235 -27.83 13.19 -8.23
C GLU A 235 -26.32 13.47 -8.28
N VAL A 236 -25.49 12.51 -7.87
CA VAL A 236 -24.04 12.70 -7.83
C VAL A 236 -23.43 12.35 -9.19
N CYS A 237 -22.86 13.35 -9.86
CA CYS A 237 -22.08 13.17 -11.08
C CYS A 237 -20.97 12.13 -10.94
N ASN A 238 -20.54 11.56 -12.07
CA ASN A 238 -19.44 10.61 -12.12
C ASN A 238 -18.18 11.15 -11.46
N LEU A 239 -17.85 12.42 -11.66
CA LEU A 239 -16.87 13.18 -10.91
C LEU A 239 -17.56 14.49 -10.54
N HIS A 240 -17.79 14.72 -9.25
CA HIS A 240 -18.63 15.83 -8.79
C HIS A 240 -17.81 16.95 -8.14
N ALA A 241 -16.84 16.60 -7.31
CA ALA A 241 -16.03 17.59 -6.61
C ALA A 241 -14.58 17.15 -6.45
N TYR A 242 -13.71 18.14 -6.35
CA TYR A 242 -12.34 17.98 -5.91
C TYR A 242 -12.16 18.52 -4.50
N ILE A 243 -11.30 17.86 -3.73
CA ILE A 243 -10.76 18.43 -2.50
C ILE A 243 -9.25 18.61 -2.66
N TYR A 244 -8.78 19.82 -2.40
CA TYR A 244 -7.36 20.16 -2.44
C TYR A 244 -6.85 20.52 -1.05
N LYS A 245 -5.70 19.93 -0.67
CA LYS A 245 -4.95 20.32 0.53
C LYS A 245 -3.82 21.27 0.10
N LYS A 246 -3.95 22.56 0.42
CA LYS A 246 -2.92 23.58 0.21
C LYS A 246 -2.36 24.03 1.55
N GLY A 247 -1.30 23.36 2.01
CA GLY A 247 -0.69 23.63 3.32
C GLY A 247 -1.67 23.33 4.46
N LYS A 248 -2.10 24.36 5.18
CA LYS A 248 -3.09 24.27 6.28
C LYS A 248 -4.54 24.38 5.82
N TYR A 249 -4.78 24.79 4.58
CA TYR A 249 -6.13 25.00 4.07
C TYR A 249 -6.59 23.79 3.27
N VAL A 250 -7.84 23.39 3.48
CA VAL A 250 -8.53 22.44 2.63
C VAL A 250 -9.56 23.20 1.81
N ILE A 251 -9.53 23.00 0.50
CA ILE A 251 -10.39 23.69 -0.46
C ILE A 251 -11.25 22.64 -1.13
N VAL A 252 -12.57 22.87 -1.13
CA VAL A 252 -13.52 22.12 -1.95
C VAL A 252 -13.74 22.91 -3.23
N GLU A 253 -13.71 22.22 -4.36
CA GLU A 253 -13.92 22.79 -5.69
C GLU A 253 -14.93 21.93 -6.44
N ASN A 254 -15.86 22.58 -7.12
CA ASN A 254 -16.80 21.92 -8.00
C ASN A 254 -16.09 21.44 -9.26
N ALA A 255 -16.27 20.16 -9.62
CA ALA A 255 -15.65 19.57 -10.80
C ALA A 255 -16.56 19.58 -12.04
N ASP A 256 -17.87 19.69 -11.87
CA ASP A 256 -18.86 19.51 -12.93
C ASP A 256 -19.91 20.63 -12.89
N ALA A 257 -20.14 21.29 -14.03
CA ALA A 257 -21.11 22.37 -14.14
C ALA A 257 -22.57 21.91 -13.88
N GLY A 258 -22.86 20.62 -14.00
CA GLY A 258 -24.16 20.01 -13.72
C GLY A 258 -24.35 19.52 -12.29
N GLY A 259 -23.29 19.53 -11.45
CA GLY A 259 -23.35 19.09 -10.06
C GLY A 259 -23.15 20.26 -9.10
N GLU A 260 -24.15 20.60 -8.28
CA GLU A 260 -24.00 21.66 -7.28
C GLU A 260 -23.26 21.17 -6.03
N VAL A 261 -22.17 21.86 -5.67
CA VAL A 261 -21.50 21.68 -4.39
C VAL A 261 -21.93 22.78 -3.43
N LEU A 262 -22.44 22.40 -2.27
CA LEU A 262 -22.78 23.36 -1.22
C LEU A 262 -21.89 23.18 0.01
N VAL A 263 -21.36 24.29 0.55
CA VAL A 263 -20.66 24.30 1.84
C VAL A 263 -21.51 25.10 2.82
N ASN A 264 -21.94 24.45 3.91
CA ASN A 264 -22.91 24.99 4.86
C ASN A 264 -24.16 25.56 4.16
N TYR A 265 -24.69 24.80 3.19
CA TYR A 265 -25.88 25.14 2.39
C TYR A 265 -25.75 26.39 1.50
N ARG A 266 -24.52 26.83 1.21
CA ARG A 266 -24.24 27.89 0.23
C ARG A 266 -23.58 27.27 -0.99
N LEU A 267 -24.07 27.61 -2.18
CA LEU A 267 -23.49 27.16 -3.45
C LEU A 267 -22.07 27.72 -3.58
N VAL A 268 -21.12 26.86 -3.96
CA VAL A 268 -19.71 27.24 -4.11
C VAL A 268 -19.10 26.62 -5.36
N ASP A 269 -18.32 27.41 -6.09
CA ASP A 269 -17.42 26.87 -7.12
C ASP A 269 -16.09 26.45 -6.52
N GLN A 270 -15.54 27.25 -5.60
CA GLN A 270 -14.34 26.95 -4.85
C GLN A 270 -14.38 27.64 -3.48
N GLN A 271 -14.26 26.88 -2.39
CA GLN A 271 -14.27 27.44 -1.04
C GLN A 271 -13.33 26.69 -0.09
N SER A 272 -12.66 27.43 0.80
CA SER A 272 -11.91 26.84 1.91
C SER A 272 -12.84 26.36 3.03
N VAL A 273 -12.56 25.18 3.56
CA VAL A 273 -13.38 24.49 4.55
C VAL A 273 -12.67 24.50 5.90
N LYS A 274 -13.45 24.71 6.96
CA LYS A 274 -13.00 24.72 8.35
C LYS A 274 -13.59 23.55 9.13
N LYS A 275 -12.97 23.24 10.27
CA LYS A 275 -13.44 22.23 11.22
C LYS A 275 -14.94 22.36 11.48
N GLY A 276 -15.70 21.30 11.20
CA GLY A 276 -17.14 21.22 11.43
C GLY A 276 -18.02 21.61 10.26
N ASP A 277 -17.48 22.24 9.22
CA ASP A 277 -18.23 22.61 8.02
C ASP A 277 -18.82 21.37 7.33
N VAL A 278 -20.04 21.54 6.81
CA VAL A 278 -20.79 20.49 6.11
C VAL A 278 -20.74 20.75 4.61
N ILE A 279 -20.20 19.79 3.88
CA ILE A 279 -20.16 19.76 2.42
C ILE A 279 -21.31 18.88 1.96
N LYS A 280 -22.19 19.43 1.13
CA LYS A 280 -23.33 18.74 0.53
C LYS A 280 -23.08 18.56 -0.97
N ILE A 281 -23.24 17.32 -1.43
CA ILE A 281 -23.04 16.90 -2.82
C ILE A 281 -24.29 16.09 -3.22
N GLY A 282 -25.18 16.68 -4.01
CA GLY A 282 -26.54 16.14 -4.17
C GLY A 282 -27.23 15.99 -2.81
N THR A 283 -27.61 14.75 -2.46
CA THR A 283 -28.18 14.40 -1.14
C THR A 283 -27.16 13.83 -0.14
N ALA A 284 -25.88 13.68 -0.54
CA ALA A 284 -24.81 13.24 0.35
C ALA A 284 -24.34 14.40 1.24
N LEU A 285 -24.24 14.16 2.55
CA LEU A 285 -23.71 15.10 3.54
C LEU A 285 -22.38 14.58 4.08
N LEU A 286 -21.37 15.44 4.04
CA LEU A 286 -20.01 15.16 4.48
C LEU A 286 -19.60 16.26 5.46
N GLN A 287 -19.04 15.90 6.61
CA GLN A 287 -18.52 16.86 7.57
C GLN A 287 -17.00 16.86 7.55
N TYR A 288 -16.42 18.05 7.46
CA TYR A 288 -14.99 18.22 7.60
C TYR A 288 -14.56 18.08 9.07
N TYR A 289 -13.60 17.19 9.32
CA TYR A 289 -13.16 16.79 10.65
C TYR A 289 -11.63 16.85 10.76
N GLU A 290 -11.10 17.36 11.88
CA GLU A 290 -9.65 17.40 12.18
C GLU A 290 -9.31 16.38 13.27
N ILE A 291 -8.21 15.63 13.08
CA ILE A 291 -7.78 14.48 13.91
C ILE A 291 -6.58 14.81 14.80
#